data_AF-A0A941CBB7-F1
#
_entry.id   AF-A0A941CBB7-F1
#
_cell.length_a   1.000
_cell.length_b   1.000
_cell.length_c   1.000
_cell.angle_alpha   90.00
_cell.angle_beta   90.00
_cell.angle_gamma   90.00
#
_symmetry.space_group_name_H-M   'P 1'
#
loop_
_entity.id
_entity.type
_entity.pdbx_description
1 polymer ?
#
loop_
_entity_poly.entity_id
_entity_poly.type
_entity_poly.pdbx_seq_one_letter_code
_entity_poly.pdbx_strand_id
1 'polypeptide(L)'
;MFDRICIKDKKNDIGFIIDTILFYGKVIVIAHREELKLMFTTLGENLIKEFINSGRLEIRFKENHLGSMIFPGGKYNIDTFSSQNEKLDSILYQINREQVKDSKKNLKFSSEFSELIQPYKYGKEVRENIIADFNNAELISKTLPIYFNSIVPNFELPEKIEIEIIKDGNFGPFDAYSLETNIDLEALNKVHKKSNPDVEYEIDYSGFFLSMSESKGDIQIASDLNSEMVTSELYSKFIEAELRDIITKRAKSETELNLFKEYSLANCTSLGSAFVNGILTEKELLKIFDKSDKFREWLSKIPEDGNLLGEYHKAVISKDLSDKLPTKTARFVIFEGIGITLDLLGAGGIGTAVATGLALGDAFLLDRIINRKWKPNQFIDNTLKPKIKV
;
A
#
# COMPACT_ATOMS: atom_id res chain seq x y z
N MET A 1 -18.61 3.05 4.99
CA MET A 1 -17.17 2.76 5.25
C MET A 1 -16.83 1.48 4.49
N PHE A 2 -15.70 1.44 3.77
CA PHE A 2 -15.27 0.45 2.75
C PHE A 2 -15.83 0.66 1.32
N ASP A 3 -15.75 1.89 0.81
CA ASP A 3 -16.12 2.17 -0.58
C ASP A 3 -15.05 1.65 -1.55
N ARG A 4 -13.77 1.96 -1.28
CA ARG A 4 -12.64 1.65 -2.16
C ARG A 4 -11.41 1.20 -1.39
N ILE A 5 -10.70 0.22 -1.93
CA ILE A 5 -9.38 -0.21 -1.46
C ILE A 5 -8.45 -0.42 -2.63
N CYS A 6 -7.18 -0.05 -2.43
CA CYS A 6 -6.11 -0.22 -3.40
C CYS A 6 -5.14 -1.31 -2.94
N ILE A 7 -4.77 -2.18 -3.88
CA ILE A 7 -3.81 -3.26 -3.72
C ILE A 7 -2.64 -3.00 -4.68
N LYS A 8 -1.42 -2.87 -4.14
CA LYS A 8 -0.19 -2.65 -4.91
C LYS A 8 0.83 -3.73 -4.58
N ASP A 9 1.54 -4.22 -5.60
CA ASP A 9 2.71 -5.12 -5.48
C ASP A 9 2.46 -6.40 -4.65
N LYS A 10 1.19 -6.82 -4.47
CA LYS A 10 0.82 -8.08 -3.82
C LYS A 10 0.90 -9.23 -4.82
N LYS A 11 2.14 -9.56 -5.18
CA LYS A 11 2.51 -10.45 -6.31
C LYS A 11 1.89 -11.84 -6.33
N ASN A 12 1.23 -12.32 -5.27
CA ASN A 12 0.90 -13.74 -5.11
C ASN A 12 -0.44 -14.07 -4.44
N ASP A 13 -1.41 -13.15 -4.36
CA ASP A 13 -2.63 -13.42 -3.58
C ASP A 13 -3.92 -13.01 -4.28
N ILE A 14 -4.24 -13.74 -5.35
CA ILE A 14 -5.55 -13.65 -6.02
C ILE A 14 -6.68 -13.97 -5.05
N GLY A 15 -6.44 -14.86 -4.08
CA GLY A 15 -7.42 -15.17 -3.04
C GLY A 15 -7.78 -13.92 -2.23
N PHE A 16 -6.79 -13.15 -1.80
CA PHE A 16 -7.03 -11.90 -1.12
C PHE A 16 -7.75 -10.85 -1.97
N ILE A 17 -7.46 -10.75 -3.28
CA ILE A 17 -8.22 -9.85 -4.17
C ILE A 17 -9.70 -10.23 -4.15
N ILE A 18 -10.01 -11.52 -4.28
CA ILE A 18 -11.39 -12.04 -4.26
C ILE A 18 -12.06 -11.76 -2.91
N ASP A 19 -11.37 -12.01 -1.79
CA ASP A 19 -11.90 -11.72 -0.46
C ASP A 19 -12.18 -10.23 -0.29
N THR A 20 -11.29 -9.39 -0.83
CA THR A 20 -11.42 -7.94 -0.75
C THR A 20 -12.64 -7.44 -1.55
N ILE A 21 -12.94 -8.05 -2.70
CA ILE A 21 -14.16 -7.75 -3.49
C ILE A 21 -15.46 -8.03 -2.69
N LEU A 22 -15.40 -8.91 -1.68
CA LEU A 22 -16.55 -9.16 -0.81
C LEU A 22 -16.87 -7.94 0.07
N PHE A 23 -15.84 -7.36 0.67
CA PHE A 23 -15.97 -6.34 1.71
C PHE A 23 -16.03 -4.92 1.15
N TYR A 24 -15.40 -4.67 0.00
CA TYR A 24 -15.31 -3.34 -0.60
C TYR A 24 -16.27 -3.18 -1.77
N GLY A 25 -16.78 -1.96 -1.96
CA GLY A 25 -17.58 -1.60 -3.14
C GLY A 25 -16.78 -1.70 -4.43
N LYS A 26 -15.51 -1.28 -4.38
CA LYS A 26 -14.55 -1.38 -5.48
C LYS A 26 -13.15 -1.71 -4.97
N VAL A 27 -12.51 -2.68 -5.61
CA VAL A 27 -11.10 -3.01 -5.44
C VAL A 27 -10.31 -2.45 -6.61
N ILE A 28 -9.28 -1.67 -6.31
CA ILE A 28 -8.36 -1.12 -7.30
C ILE A 28 -7.04 -1.90 -7.20
N VAL A 29 -6.58 -2.47 -8.30
CA VAL A 29 -5.32 -3.22 -8.35
C VAL A 29 -4.32 -2.45 -9.21
N ILE A 30 -3.23 -2.01 -8.61
CA ILE A 30 -2.08 -1.45 -9.33
C ILE A 30 -1.19 -2.63 -9.75
N ALA A 31 -1.17 -2.93 -11.05
CA ALA A 31 -0.55 -4.13 -11.60
C ALA A 31 0.52 -3.79 -12.64
N HIS A 32 1.60 -4.57 -12.69
CA HIS A 32 2.50 -4.63 -13.82
C HIS A 32 2.39 -6.01 -14.50
N ARG A 33 3.38 -6.39 -15.31
CA ARG A 33 3.41 -7.65 -16.07
C ARG A 33 3.05 -8.89 -15.24
N GLU A 34 3.69 -9.08 -14.08
CA GLU A 34 3.56 -10.32 -13.31
C GLU A 34 2.20 -10.41 -12.60
N GLU A 35 1.72 -9.31 -12.03
CA GLU A 35 0.40 -9.26 -11.41
C GLU A 35 -0.71 -9.48 -12.45
N LEU A 36 -0.62 -8.83 -13.61
CA LEU A 36 -1.56 -9.06 -14.72
C LEU A 36 -1.53 -10.53 -15.16
N LYS A 37 -0.34 -11.09 -15.35
CA LYS A 37 -0.17 -12.50 -15.74
C LYS A 37 -0.86 -13.42 -14.74
N LEU A 38 -0.60 -13.24 -13.44
CA LEU A 38 -1.21 -14.04 -12.39
C LEU A 38 -2.74 -13.90 -12.35
N MET A 39 -3.27 -12.69 -12.52
CA MET A 39 -4.70 -12.45 -12.56
C MET A 39 -5.35 -13.19 -13.74
N PHE A 40 -4.82 -13.02 -14.95
CA PHE A 40 -5.39 -13.64 -16.15
C PHE A 40 -5.24 -15.17 -16.16
N THR A 41 -4.16 -15.72 -15.60
CA THR A 41 -3.99 -17.18 -15.49
C THR A 41 -4.91 -17.80 -14.43
N THR A 42 -5.26 -17.08 -13.37
CA THR A 42 -6.02 -17.62 -12.23
C THR A 42 -7.51 -17.34 -12.32
N LEU A 43 -7.91 -16.11 -12.68
CA LEU A 43 -9.31 -15.69 -12.76
C LEU A 43 -9.91 -15.93 -14.15
N GLY A 44 -9.08 -15.92 -15.20
CA GLY A 44 -9.52 -15.96 -16.58
C GLY A 44 -10.12 -14.64 -17.09
N GLU A 45 -10.23 -14.51 -18.41
CA GLU A 45 -10.71 -13.28 -19.07
C GLU A 45 -12.14 -12.90 -18.68
N ASN A 46 -13.04 -13.89 -18.60
CA ASN A 46 -14.47 -13.64 -18.42
C ASN A 46 -14.76 -13.07 -17.04
N LEU A 47 -14.17 -13.66 -15.99
CA LEU A 47 -14.39 -13.23 -14.62
C LEU A 47 -13.78 -11.84 -14.36
N ILE A 48 -12.60 -11.57 -14.89
CA ILE A 48 -11.98 -10.23 -14.81
C ILE A 48 -12.89 -9.20 -15.48
N LYS A 49 -13.38 -9.50 -16.69
CA LYS A 49 -14.28 -8.61 -17.41
C LYS A 49 -15.59 -8.36 -16.66
N GLU A 50 -16.15 -9.39 -16.04
CA GLU A 50 -17.36 -9.27 -15.21
C GLU A 50 -17.13 -8.39 -13.99
N PHE A 51 -16.00 -8.55 -13.28
CA PHE A 51 -15.68 -7.69 -12.14
C PHE A 51 -15.45 -6.23 -12.55
N ILE A 52 -14.81 -5.98 -13.70
CA ILE A 52 -14.63 -4.63 -14.23
C ILE A 52 -15.97 -4.01 -14.61
N ASN A 53 -16.79 -4.71 -15.39
CA ASN A 53 -18.07 -4.20 -15.88
C ASN A 53 -19.09 -3.97 -14.75
N SER A 54 -19.04 -4.80 -13.70
CA SER A 54 -19.87 -4.61 -12.50
C SER A 54 -19.34 -3.54 -11.54
N GLY A 55 -18.20 -2.90 -11.86
CA GLY A 55 -17.60 -1.83 -11.06
C GLY A 55 -16.87 -2.30 -9.80
N ARG A 56 -16.77 -3.62 -9.58
CA ARG A 56 -16.15 -4.25 -8.41
C ARG A 56 -14.62 -4.27 -8.48
N LEU A 57 -14.06 -4.31 -9.69
CA LEU A 57 -12.62 -4.30 -9.92
C LEU A 57 -12.23 -3.17 -10.86
N GLU A 58 -11.18 -2.44 -10.51
CA GLU A 58 -10.48 -1.51 -11.39
C GLU A 58 -9.02 -1.92 -11.44
N ILE A 59 -8.49 -2.14 -12.65
CA ILE A 59 -7.08 -2.48 -12.81
C ILE A 59 -6.38 -1.25 -13.37
N ARG A 60 -5.27 -0.85 -12.74
CA ARG A 60 -4.38 0.17 -13.29
C ARG A 60 -3.00 -0.37 -13.59
N PHE A 61 -2.55 -0.19 -14.82
CA PHE A 61 -1.23 -0.60 -15.27
C PHE A 61 -0.16 0.38 -14.80
N LYS A 62 0.80 -0.08 -14.00
CA LYS A 62 1.89 0.71 -13.43
C LYS A 62 2.95 1.00 -14.50
N GLU A 63 2.98 2.22 -15.05
CA GLU A 63 3.92 2.59 -16.12
C GLU A 63 5.33 2.93 -15.60
N ASN A 64 5.45 3.26 -14.32
CA ASN A 64 6.73 3.50 -13.67
C ASN A 64 6.75 2.97 -12.23
N HIS A 65 7.95 2.69 -11.74
CA HIS A 65 8.21 2.15 -10.41
C HIS A 65 9.17 3.06 -9.67
N LEU A 66 9.08 3.11 -8.34
CA LEU A 66 10.14 3.68 -7.54
C LEU A 66 11.30 2.67 -7.52
N GLY A 67 12.52 3.18 -7.56
CA GLY A 67 13.72 2.36 -7.51
C GLY A 67 14.85 3.09 -6.83
N SER A 68 15.78 2.32 -6.28
CA SER A 68 17.01 2.84 -5.68
C SER A 68 18.20 2.63 -6.60
N MET A 69 19.06 3.65 -6.66
CA MET A 69 20.37 3.57 -7.26
C MET A 69 21.44 3.76 -6.18
N ILE A 70 22.51 2.99 -6.30
CA ILE A 70 23.72 3.10 -5.49
C ILE A 70 24.83 3.55 -6.45
N PHE A 71 25.46 4.67 -6.13
CA PHE A 71 26.60 5.22 -6.85
C PHE A 71 27.90 4.99 -6.06
N PRO A 72 29.08 5.10 -6.71
CA PRO A 72 30.36 4.93 -6.04
C PRO A 72 30.51 5.82 -4.79
N GLY A 73 31.11 5.26 -3.75
CA GLY A 73 31.33 5.95 -2.47
C GLY A 73 30.14 5.91 -1.51
N GLY A 74 29.19 4.97 -1.67
CA GLY A 74 28.06 4.83 -0.74
C GLY A 74 27.01 5.93 -0.92
N LYS A 75 26.81 6.38 -2.15
CA LYS A 75 25.85 7.45 -2.48
C LYS A 75 24.56 6.85 -3.01
N TYR A 76 23.43 7.41 -2.61
CA TYR A 76 22.10 6.87 -2.88
C TYR A 76 21.25 7.86 -3.67
N ASN A 77 20.34 7.31 -4.47
CA ASN A 77 19.25 8.06 -5.09
C ASN A 77 17.99 7.20 -5.14
N ILE A 78 16.84 7.86 -5.03
CA ILE A 78 15.55 7.28 -5.40
C ILE A 78 14.96 8.10 -6.52
N ASP A 79 14.49 7.43 -7.56
CA ASP A 79 13.72 8.05 -8.64
C ASP A 79 12.66 7.09 -9.16
N THR A 80 11.88 7.57 -10.13
CA THR A 80 10.94 6.75 -10.89
C THR A 80 11.59 6.19 -12.14
N PHE A 81 11.39 4.89 -12.39
CA PHE A 81 11.92 4.17 -13.54
C PHE A 81 10.77 3.62 -14.37
N SER A 82 10.86 3.77 -15.68
CA SER A 82 9.90 3.20 -16.64
C SER A 82 10.65 2.42 -17.70
N SER A 83 10.11 1.27 -18.10
CA SER A 83 10.63 0.52 -19.23
C SER A 83 10.16 1.16 -20.54
N GLN A 84 11.09 1.58 -21.40
CA GLN A 84 10.75 2.29 -22.65
C GLN A 84 9.99 1.43 -23.66
N ASN A 85 10.11 0.10 -23.55
CA ASN A 85 9.59 -0.86 -24.53
C ASN A 85 8.42 -1.71 -24.00
N GLU A 86 7.98 -1.48 -22.76
CA GLU A 86 6.88 -2.22 -22.16
C GLU A 86 5.61 -1.40 -22.20
N LYS A 87 4.82 -1.62 -23.24
CA LYS A 87 3.47 -1.09 -23.35
C LYS A 87 2.45 -2.15 -22.92
N LEU A 88 1.35 -1.68 -22.33
CA LEU A 88 0.27 -2.53 -21.82
C LEU A 88 -0.27 -3.51 -22.88
N ASP A 89 -0.54 -3.03 -24.09
CA ASP A 89 -1.02 -3.85 -25.22
C ASP A 89 -0.08 -5.02 -25.52
N SER A 90 1.22 -4.75 -25.54
CA SER A 90 2.28 -5.70 -25.84
C SER A 90 2.43 -6.72 -24.72
N ILE A 91 2.31 -6.29 -23.46
CA ILE A 91 2.29 -7.18 -22.29
C ILE A 91 1.07 -8.10 -22.32
N LEU A 92 -0.14 -7.56 -22.52
CA LEU A 92 -1.37 -8.35 -22.60
C LEU A 92 -1.33 -9.38 -23.73
N TYR A 93 -0.80 -8.99 -24.90
CA TYR A 93 -0.60 -9.92 -26.01
C TYR A 93 0.32 -11.08 -25.61
N GLN A 94 1.44 -10.79 -24.95
CA GLN A 94 2.39 -11.81 -24.50
C GLN A 94 1.76 -12.75 -23.46
N ILE A 95 1.05 -12.21 -22.47
CA ILE A 95 0.34 -12.98 -21.44
C ILE A 95 -0.64 -13.97 -22.10
N ASN A 96 -1.49 -13.50 -23.01
CA ASN A 96 -2.49 -14.37 -23.63
C ASN A 96 -1.86 -15.41 -24.56
N ARG A 97 -0.77 -15.05 -25.26
CA ARG A 97 -0.06 -15.95 -26.17
C ARG A 97 0.54 -17.15 -25.46
N GLU A 98 0.91 -17.03 -24.19
CA GLU A 98 1.39 -18.16 -23.39
C GLU A 98 0.31 -19.24 -23.21
N GLN A 99 -0.97 -18.85 -23.23
CA GLN A 99 -2.12 -19.74 -23.07
C GLN A 99 -2.76 -20.14 -24.40
N VAL A 100 -2.79 -19.22 -25.38
CA VAL A 100 -3.52 -19.34 -26.64
C VAL A 100 -2.57 -19.20 -27.83
N LYS A 101 -2.39 -20.28 -28.58
CA LYS A 101 -1.55 -20.33 -29.80
C LYS A 101 -2.29 -19.80 -31.04
N ASP A 102 -2.97 -18.66 -30.93
CA ASP A 102 -3.70 -18.01 -32.03
C ASP A 102 -3.51 -16.48 -31.98
N SER A 103 -2.75 -15.95 -32.92
CA SER A 103 -2.41 -14.53 -32.96
C SER A 103 -3.62 -13.60 -33.12
N LYS A 104 -4.68 -14.02 -33.82
CA LYS A 104 -5.88 -13.18 -33.99
C LYS A 104 -6.64 -13.06 -32.67
N LYS A 105 -6.76 -14.17 -31.93
CA LYS A 105 -7.35 -14.17 -30.58
C LYS A 105 -6.53 -13.32 -29.60
N ASN A 106 -5.20 -13.44 -29.66
CA ASN A 106 -4.29 -12.66 -28.80
C ASN A 106 -4.37 -11.15 -29.08
N LEU A 107 -4.46 -10.74 -30.35
CA LEU A 107 -4.65 -9.33 -30.72
C LEU A 107 -6.00 -8.81 -30.24
N LYS A 108 -7.07 -9.60 -30.39
CA LYS A 108 -8.39 -9.22 -29.89
C LYS A 108 -8.38 -9.04 -28.37
N PHE A 109 -7.83 -10.00 -27.63
CA PHE A 109 -7.68 -9.93 -26.17
C PHE A 109 -6.90 -8.67 -25.75
N SER A 110 -5.74 -8.42 -26.37
CA SER A 110 -4.90 -7.26 -26.05
C SER A 110 -5.61 -5.93 -26.33
N SER A 111 -6.29 -5.81 -27.47
CA SER A 111 -7.06 -4.60 -27.80
C SER A 111 -8.21 -4.38 -26.82
N GLU A 112 -8.92 -5.43 -26.46
CA GLU A 112 -10.07 -5.35 -25.57
C GLU A 112 -9.67 -4.96 -24.14
N PHE A 113 -8.68 -5.63 -23.56
CA PHE A 113 -8.28 -5.35 -22.17
C PHE A 113 -7.42 -4.08 -22.03
N SER A 114 -6.75 -3.63 -23.09
CA SER A 114 -6.04 -2.34 -23.04
C SER A 114 -6.99 -1.14 -22.94
N GLU A 115 -8.25 -1.27 -23.38
CA GLU A 115 -9.30 -0.26 -23.19
C GLU A 115 -9.91 -0.30 -21.77
N LEU A 116 -9.91 -1.48 -21.14
CA LEU A 116 -10.49 -1.68 -19.80
C LEU A 116 -9.51 -1.34 -18.65
N ILE A 117 -8.20 -1.42 -18.91
CA ILE A 117 -7.14 -1.20 -17.91
C ILE A 117 -6.60 0.22 -18.07
N GLN A 118 -6.67 1.01 -16.99
CA GLN A 118 -6.22 2.39 -17.01
C GLN A 118 -4.72 2.49 -16.72
N PRO A 119 -3.98 3.48 -17.26
CA PRO A 119 -2.61 3.70 -16.84
C PRO A 119 -2.55 4.29 -15.43
N TYR A 120 -1.51 3.95 -14.68
CA TYR A 120 -1.10 4.62 -13.46
C TYR A 120 0.38 4.98 -13.57
N LYS A 121 0.69 6.23 -13.23
CA LYS A 121 2.06 6.74 -13.27
C LYS A 121 2.28 7.67 -12.10
N TYR A 122 3.35 7.43 -11.36
CA TYR A 122 3.86 8.39 -10.39
C TYR A 122 4.25 9.68 -11.11
N GLY A 123 3.60 10.79 -10.72
CA GLY A 123 3.88 12.12 -11.25
C GLY A 123 5.12 12.75 -10.64
N LYS A 124 5.51 13.92 -11.18
CA LYS A 124 6.66 14.70 -10.68
C LYS A 124 6.53 15.09 -9.20
N GLU A 125 5.31 15.31 -8.74
CA GLU A 125 4.98 15.61 -7.34
C GLU A 125 5.54 14.56 -6.38
N VAL A 126 5.50 13.25 -6.70
CA VAL A 126 6.06 12.22 -5.81
C VAL A 126 7.56 12.36 -5.66
N ARG A 127 8.24 12.65 -6.77
CA ARG A 127 9.69 12.76 -6.83
C ARG A 127 10.17 13.94 -6.00
N GLU A 128 9.49 15.07 -6.14
CA GLU A 128 9.79 16.28 -5.36
C GLU A 128 9.59 16.03 -3.86
N ASN A 129 8.54 15.29 -3.48
CA ASN A 129 8.30 14.93 -2.09
C ASN A 129 9.31 13.92 -1.54
N ILE A 130 9.70 12.91 -2.31
CA ILE A 130 10.76 11.96 -1.92
C ILE A 130 12.07 12.70 -1.68
N ILE A 131 12.44 13.63 -2.58
CA ILE A 131 13.62 14.48 -2.40
C ILE A 131 13.48 15.36 -1.15
N ALA A 132 12.30 15.86 -0.84
CA ALA A 132 12.08 16.62 0.40
C ALA A 132 12.27 15.74 1.65
N ASP A 133 11.77 14.50 1.64
CA ASP A 133 11.92 13.55 2.74
C ASP A 133 13.40 13.17 2.96
N PHE A 134 14.17 13.07 1.87
CA PHE A 134 15.63 12.88 1.94
C PHE A 134 16.34 14.01 2.67
N ASN A 135 15.83 15.23 2.62
CA ASN A 135 16.43 16.37 3.31
C ASN A 135 15.85 16.56 4.73
N ASN A 136 15.00 15.63 5.20
CA ASN A 136 14.37 15.69 6.51
C ASN A 136 15.08 14.74 7.49
N ALA A 137 16.16 15.23 8.12
CA ALA A 137 16.94 14.47 9.10
C ALA A 137 16.10 13.98 10.29
N GLU A 138 15.08 14.74 10.70
CA GLU A 138 14.18 14.34 11.79
C GLU A 138 13.36 13.11 11.41
N LEU A 139 12.73 13.13 10.23
CA LEU A 139 11.98 11.98 9.71
C LEU A 139 12.89 10.75 9.60
N ILE A 140 14.08 10.92 9.03
CA ILE A 140 15.03 9.82 8.86
C ILE A 140 15.49 9.26 10.21
N SER A 141 15.77 10.12 11.20
CA SER A 141 16.14 9.66 12.55
C SER A 141 15.04 8.85 13.23
N LYS A 142 13.77 9.12 12.92
CA LYS A 142 12.60 8.39 13.44
C LYS A 142 12.36 7.07 12.69
N THR A 143 12.54 7.04 11.38
CA THR A 143 12.20 5.87 10.54
C THR A 143 13.34 4.87 10.38
N LEU A 144 14.61 5.30 10.49
CA LEU A 144 15.76 4.42 10.37
C LEU A 144 15.80 3.28 11.42
N PRO A 145 15.48 3.52 12.72
CA PRO A 145 15.32 2.43 13.69
C PRO A 145 14.21 1.45 13.31
N ILE A 146 13.06 1.96 12.84
CA ILE A 146 11.92 1.15 12.45
C ILE A 146 12.33 0.17 11.33
N TYR A 147 13.12 0.66 10.36
CA TYR A 147 13.66 -0.16 9.28
C TYR A 147 14.56 -1.27 9.79
N PHE A 148 15.66 -0.93 10.49
CA PHE A 148 16.65 -1.92 10.90
C PHE A 148 16.07 -2.93 11.89
N ASN A 149 15.19 -2.52 12.80
CA ASN A 149 14.48 -3.45 13.68
C ASN A 149 13.57 -4.41 12.89
N SER A 150 13.05 -4.01 11.73
CA SER A 150 12.25 -4.88 10.87
C SER A 150 13.08 -5.91 10.11
N ILE A 151 14.31 -5.59 9.71
CA ILE A 151 15.12 -6.45 8.84
C ILE A 151 16.26 -7.19 9.56
N VAL A 152 16.75 -6.65 10.68
CA VAL A 152 17.77 -7.24 11.56
C VAL A 152 17.37 -7.03 13.03
N PRO A 153 16.29 -7.67 13.51
CA PRO A 153 15.72 -7.42 14.85
C PRO A 153 16.66 -7.74 16.02
N ASN A 154 17.74 -8.49 15.77
CA ASN A 154 18.71 -8.89 16.78
C ASN A 154 19.93 -7.96 16.84
N PHE A 155 19.97 -6.90 16.02
CA PHE A 155 21.04 -5.91 16.07
C PHE A 155 20.65 -4.80 17.05
N GLU A 156 21.55 -4.51 17.99
CA GLU A 156 21.37 -3.40 18.93
C GLU A 156 21.78 -2.09 18.26
N LEU A 157 20.80 -1.24 18.00
CA LEU A 157 21.05 0.11 17.49
C LEU A 157 21.62 1.01 18.60
N PRO A 158 22.43 2.03 18.26
CA PRO A 158 22.85 3.05 19.21
C PRO A 158 21.65 3.70 19.92
N GLU A 159 21.76 3.98 21.22
CA GLU A 159 20.69 4.65 21.99
C GLU A 159 20.29 5.99 21.39
N LYS A 160 21.26 6.70 20.82
CA LYS A 160 21.07 7.93 20.06
C LYS A 160 21.68 7.77 18.69
N ILE A 161 20.85 7.89 17.66
CA ILE A 161 21.29 7.86 16.26
C ILE A 161 21.65 9.29 15.85
N GLU A 162 22.87 9.46 15.37
CA GLU A 162 23.36 10.70 14.79
C GLU A 162 23.28 10.58 13.27
N ILE A 163 22.74 11.60 12.62
CA ILE A 163 22.46 11.58 11.18
C ILE A 163 22.88 12.90 10.56
N GLU A 164 23.66 12.79 9.49
CA GLU A 164 23.93 13.88 8.56
C GLU A 164 23.65 13.41 7.12
N ILE A 165 23.00 14.28 6.34
CA ILE A 165 22.63 13.98 4.96
C ILE A 165 23.31 14.99 4.07
N ILE A 166 24.11 14.48 3.15
CA ILE A 166 24.95 15.31 2.29
C ILE A 166 24.46 15.15 0.87
N LYS A 167 24.02 16.25 0.25
CA LYS A 167 23.72 16.28 -1.18
C LYS A 167 25.03 16.37 -1.97
N ASP A 168 25.47 15.24 -2.51
CA ASP A 168 26.75 15.04 -3.19
C ASP A 168 26.75 15.39 -4.68
N GLY A 169 26.00 16.44 -5.04
CA GLY A 169 25.81 16.83 -6.43
C GLY A 169 24.98 15.82 -7.22
N ASN A 170 25.35 15.62 -8.50
CA ASN A 170 24.57 14.80 -9.43
C ASN A 170 25.44 13.70 -10.07
N PHE A 171 24.85 12.52 -10.24
CA PHE A 171 25.39 11.45 -11.07
C PHE A 171 24.60 11.38 -12.39
N GLY A 172 25.10 12.10 -13.41
CA GLY A 172 24.35 12.30 -14.64
C GLY A 172 23.07 13.13 -14.39
N PRO A 173 21.86 12.63 -14.73
CA PRO A 173 20.62 13.34 -14.49
C PRO A 173 20.06 13.16 -13.06
N PHE A 174 20.69 12.35 -12.22
CA PHE A 174 20.18 11.97 -10.90
C PHE A 174 20.90 12.73 -9.79
N ASP A 175 20.16 13.24 -8.81
CA ASP A 175 20.76 13.75 -7.57
C ASP A 175 21.43 12.59 -6.80
N ALA A 176 22.53 12.84 -6.09
CA ALA A 176 23.19 11.84 -5.26
C ALA A 176 23.26 12.31 -3.80
N TYR A 177 22.98 11.40 -2.86
CA TYR A 177 22.97 11.72 -1.43
C TYR A 177 23.84 10.71 -0.65
N SER A 178 24.65 11.19 0.29
CA SER A 178 25.27 10.36 1.31
C SER A 178 24.51 10.47 2.62
N LEU A 179 24.46 9.37 3.36
CA LEU A 179 23.90 9.30 4.70
C LEU A 179 25.02 8.91 5.66
N GLU A 180 25.49 9.88 6.44
CA GLU A 180 26.46 9.65 7.50
C GLU A 180 25.71 9.38 8.80
N THR A 181 26.00 8.25 9.43
CA THR A 181 25.41 7.90 10.72
C THR A 181 26.42 7.19 11.62
N ASN A 182 26.13 7.15 12.92
CA ASN A 182 26.88 6.37 13.89
C ASN A 182 26.48 4.88 13.94
N ILE A 183 25.70 4.37 12.99
CA ILE A 183 25.33 2.96 12.89
C ILE A 183 26.47 2.18 12.23
N ASP A 184 26.96 1.15 12.94
CA ASP A 184 27.98 0.24 12.41
C ASP A 184 27.34 -0.79 11.45
N LEU A 185 27.34 -0.46 10.15
CA LEU A 185 26.85 -1.35 9.10
C LEU A 185 27.67 -2.65 8.99
N GLU A 186 28.95 -2.66 9.37
CA GLU A 186 29.77 -3.87 9.35
C GLU A 186 29.30 -4.85 10.44
N ALA A 187 29.07 -4.34 11.66
CA ALA A 187 28.50 -5.13 12.75
C ALA A 187 27.07 -5.59 12.43
N LEU A 188 26.24 -4.72 11.85
CA LEU A 188 24.89 -5.06 11.42
C LEU A 188 24.89 -6.20 10.40
N ASN A 189 25.77 -6.11 9.39
CA ASN A 189 25.90 -7.16 8.36
C ASN A 189 26.41 -8.48 8.93
N LYS A 190 27.30 -8.47 9.92
CA LYS A 190 27.71 -9.69 10.65
C LYS A 190 26.51 -10.36 11.34
N VAL A 191 25.65 -9.60 12.01
CA VAL A 191 24.43 -10.12 12.65
C VAL A 191 23.43 -10.63 11.61
N HIS A 192 23.25 -9.89 10.51
CA HIS A 192 22.35 -10.27 9.44
C HIS A 192 22.77 -11.59 8.78
N LYS A 193 24.05 -11.73 8.40
CA LYS A 193 24.60 -12.93 7.77
C LYS A 193 24.59 -14.14 8.70
N LYS A 194 24.78 -13.93 10.01
CA LYS A 194 24.62 -15.01 11.00
C LYS A 194 23.19 -15.53 11.06
N SER A 195 22.20 -14.64 10.92
CA SER A 195 20.78 -14.98 10.95
C SER A 195 20.27 -15.51 9.60
N ASN A 196 20.93 -15.13 8.49
CA ASN A 196 20.56 -15.49 7.12
C ASN A 196 21.83 -15.87 6.32
N PRO A 197 22.39 -17.09 6.51
CA PRO A 197 23.67 -17.47 5.91
C PRO A 197 23.67 -17.51 4.38
N ASP A 198 22.50 -17.73 3.78
CA ASP A 198 22.32 -17.85 2.32
C ASP A 198 22.20 -16.49 1.62
N VAL A 199 22.16 -15.38 2.38
CA VAL A 199 22.10 -14.03 1.80
C VAL A 199 23.51 -13.59 1.40
N GLU A 200 23.70 -13.38 0.09
CA GLU A 200 24.99 -12.97 -0.48
C GLU A 200 25.20 -11.45 -0.51
N TYR A 201 24.15 -10.65 -0.33
CA TYR A 201 24.25 -9.18 -0.33
C TYR A 201 24.47 -8.61 1.07
N GLU A 202 25.13 -7.46 1.13
CA GLU A 202 25.25 -6.66 2.35
C GLU A 202 24.14 -5.62 2.40
N ILE A 203 23.61 -5.39 3.60
CA ILE A 203 22.66 -4.33 3.90
C ILE A 203 23.40 -2.99 3.84
N ASP A 204 22.79 -2.07 3.11
CA ASP A 204 23.13 -0.66 3.05
C ASP A 204 21.86 0.20 3.25
N TYR A 205 21.96 1.51 3.01
CA TYR A 205 20.82 2.42 3.18
C TYR A 205 19.87 2.47 1.97
N SER A 206 20.19 1.83 0.85
CA SER A 206 19.35 1.88 -0.35
C SER A 206 17.97 1.27 -0.11
N GLY A 207 17.92 0.16 0.61
CA GLY A 207 16.68 -0.52 0.98
C GLY A 207 15.83 0.31 1.96
N PHE A 208 16.47 1.06 2.86
CA PHE A 208 15.79 2.00 3.76
C PHE A 208 15.14 3.13 2.96
N PHE A 209 15.92 3.80 2.12
CA PHE A 209 15.43 4.90 1.29
C PHE A 209 14.32 4.49 0.34
N LEU A 210 14.43 3.29 -0.25
CA LEU A 210 13.38 2.73 -1.10
C LEU A 210 12.12 2.45 -0.30
N SER A 211 12.24 1.88 0.90
CA SER A 211 11.10 1.61 1.78
C SER A 211 10.36 2.89 2.18
N MET A 212 11.11 3.94 2.52
CA MET A 212 10.55 5.26 2.86
C MET A 212 9.84 5.89 1.66
N SER A 213 10.41 5.74 0.47
CA SER A 213 9.83 6.26 -0.77
C SER A 213 8.59 5.47 -1.19
N GLU A 214 8.59 4.14 -1.01
CA GLU A 214 7.44 3.29 -1.30
C GLU A 214 6.26 3.57 -0.36
N SER A 215 6.50 3.86 0.93
CA SER A 215 5.44 4.32 1.83
C SER A 215 4.85 5.67 1.40
N LYS A 216 5.68 6.58 0.87
CA LYS A 216 5.20 7.84 0.30
C LYS A 216 4.35 7.60 -0.96
N GLY A 217 4.80 6.68 -1.81
CA GLY A 217 4.05 6.22 -2.98
C GLY A 217 2.70 5.62 -2.61
N ASP A 218 2.63 4.83 -1.53
CA ASP A 218 1.38 4.27 -0.99
C ASP A 218 0.40 5.37 -0.56
N ILE A 219 0.88 6.39 0.16
CA ILE A 219 0.05 7.54 0.55
C ILE A 219 -0.49 8.26 -0.69
N GLN A 220 0.37 8.49 -1.69
CA GLN A 220 -0.06 9.15 -2.92
C GLN A 220 -1.14 8.33 -3.63
N ILE A 221 -0.93 7.03 -3.83
CA ILE A 221 -1.90 6.15 -4.51
C ILE A 221 -3.22 6.17 -3.77
N ALA A 222 -3.20 5.94 -2.45
CA ALA A 222 -4.39 5.93 -1.61
C ALA A 222 -5.17 7.24 -1.71
N SER A 223 -4.44 8.36 -1.73
CA SER A 223 -5.04 9.69 -1.80
C SER A 223 -5.60 10.02 -3.18
N ASP A 224 -4.85 9.75 -4.24
CA ASP A 224 -5.26 10.04 -5.63
C ASP A 224 -6.50 9.20 -6.03
N LEU A 225 -6.65 8.01 -5.46
CA LEU A 225 -7.77 7.10 -5.71
C LEU A 225 -8.91 7.23 -4.70
N ASN A 226 -8.72 8.03 -3.64
CA ASN A 226 -9.59 8.11 -2.47
C ASN A 226 -9.96 6.72 -1.95
N SER A 227 -8.93 5.91 -1.68
CA SER A 227 -9.05 4.51 -1.28
C SER A 227 -8.31 4.23 0.02
N GLU A 228 -8.73 3.17 0.71
CA GLU A 228 -7.87 2.49 1.67
C GLU A 228 -6.67 1.86 0.94
N MET A 229 -5.55 1.66 1.63
CA MET A 229 -4.36 1.03 1.04
C MET A 229 -4.00 -0.25 1.77
N VAL A 230 -3.76 -1.31 0.99
CA VAL A 230 -3.09 -2.51 1.48
C VAL A 230 -1.60 -2.25 1.51
N THR A 231 -1.00 -2.33 2.69
CA THR A 231 0.42 -2.07 2.88
C THR A 231 1.06 -3.04 3.87
N SER A 232 2.39 -3.05 3.90
CA SER A 232 3.17 -3.89 4.83
C SER A 232 3.22 -3.26 6.22
N GLU A 233 3.54 -4.05 7.24
CA GLU A 233 3.74 -3.53 8.61
C GLU A 233 4.84 -2.44 8.66
N LEU A 234 5.94 -2.65 7.93
CA LEU A 234 7.04 -1.68 7.85
C LEU A 234 6.57 -0.35 7.26
N TYR A 235 5.89 -0.40 6.11
CA TYR A 235 5.40 0.80 5.44
C TYR A 235 4.29 1.47 6.25
N SER A 236 3.43 0.70 6.92
CA SER A 236 2.42 1.21 7.84
C SER A 236 3.05 2.04 8.96
N LYS A 237 4.12 1.54 9.60
CA LYS A 237 4.87 2.27 10.64
C LYS A 237 5.57 3.53 10.10
N PHE A 238 6.05 3.51 8.86
CA PHE A 238 6.60 4.72 8.22
C PHE A 238 5.52 5.77 7.99
N ILE A 239 4.37 5.38 7.44
CA ILE A 239 3.23 6.28 7.23
C ILE A 239 2.75 6.83 8.59
N GLU A 240 2.70 5.98 9.63
CA GLU A 240 2.37 6.42 10.99
C GLU A 240 3.35 7.48 11.50
N ALA A 241 4.67 7.23 11.39
CA ALA A 241 5.69 8.17 11.83
C ALA A 241 5.57 9.53 11.13
N GLU A 242 5.29 9.52 9.83
CA GLU A 242 5.10 10.72 9.02
C GLU A 242 3.81 11.48 9.37
N LEU A 243 2.68 10.79 9.50
CA LEU A 243 1.40 11.39 9.87
C LEU A 243 1.43 11.94 11.29
N ARG A 244 2.03 11.20 12.24
CA ARG A 244 2.12 11.62 13.64
C ARG A 244 2.92 12.90 13.78
N ASP A 245 3.95 13.11 12.97
CA ASP A 245 4.75 14.33 12.98
C ASP A 245 3.90 15.55 12.62
N ILE A 246 3.11 15.44 11.54
CA ILE A 246 2.19 16.50 11.09
C ILE A 246 1.09 16.78 12.11
N ILE A 247 0.52 15.72 12.68
CA ILE A 247 -0.53 15.84 13.70
C ILE A 247 0.05 16.49 14.97
N THR A 248 1.22 16.05 15.44
CA THR A 248 1.85 16.57 16.66
C THR A 248 2.25 18.04 16.52
N LYS A 249 2.73 18.46 15.35
CA LYS A 249 3.04 19.88 15.05
C LYS A 249 1.80 20.79 15.08
N ARG A 250 0.57 20.24 15.00
CA ARG A 250 -0.69 20.99 14.84
C ARG A 250 -1.71 20.75 15.95
N ALA A 251 -1.61 19.65 16.68
CA ALA A 251 -2.49 19.31 17.78
C ALA A 251 -2.23 20.24 18.98
N LYS A 252 -3.31 20.72 19.59
CA LYS A 252 -3.24 21.54 20.81
C LYS A 252 -3.34 20.69 22.08
N SER A 253 -3.74 19.42 21.99
CA SER A 253 -3.83 18.53 23.15
C SER A 253 -3.53 17.05 22.86
N GLU A 254 -3.10 16.34 23.90
CA GLU A 254 -2.76 14.91 23.89
C GLU A 254 -3.97 14.00 23.55
N THR A 255 -5.19 14.49 23.74
CA THR A 255 -6.44 13.81 23.39
C THR A 255 -6.66 13.71 21.88
N GLU A 256 -6.14 14.67 21.09
CA GLU A 256 -6.20 14.68 19.62
C GLU A 256 -5.21 13.70 18.97
N LEU A 257 -4.23 13.20 19.74
CA LEU A 257 -3.21 12.25 19.28
C LEU A 257 -3.65 10.78 19.36
N ASN A 258 -4.77 10.48 20.05
CA ASN A 258 -5.26 9.11 20.24
C ASN A 258 -6.39 8.75 19.25
N LEU A 259 -6.06 8.54 17.97
CA LEU A 259 -7.03 8.10 16.97
C LEU A 259 -6.48 7.04 15.99
N PHE A 260 -5.98 5.95 16.55
CA PHE A 260 -5.76 4.71 15.83
C PHE A 260 -6.44 3.58 16.57
N LYS A 261 -7.42 2.93 15.95
CA LYS A 261 -8.04 1.72 16.50
C LYS A 261 -7.73 0.53 15.59
N GLU A 262 -7.02 -0.44 16.16
CA GLU A 262 -6.82 -1.75 15.55
C GLU A 262 -8.07 -2.61 15.80
N TYR A 263 -8.66 -3.11 14.72
CA TYR A 263 -9.75 -4.06 14.74
C TYR A 263 -9.26 -5.41 14.23
N SER A 264 -9.43 -6.47 15.02
CA SER A 264 -9.12 -7.84 14.62
C SER A 264 -10.41 -8.61 14.34
N LEU A 265 -10.58 -9.14 13.12
CA LEU A 265 -11.63 -10.11 12.81
C LEU A 265 -11.07 -11.52 12.99
N ALA A 266 -11.53 -12.21 14.03
CA ALA A 266 -11.24 -13.62 14.25
C ALA A 266 -12.30 -14.51 13.57
N ASN A 267 -11.87 -15.62 12.97
CA ASN A 267 -12.72 -16.71 12.45
C ASN A 267 -13.53 -16.41 11.17
N CYS A 268 -12.93 -15.74 10.18
CA CYS A 268 -13.52 -15.64 8.83
C CYS A 268 -12.73 -16.48 7.83
N THR A 269 -13.42 -17.31 7.04
CA THR A 269 -12.80 -18.09 5.96
C THR A 269 -12.60 -17.22 4.71
N SER A 270 -11.48 -17.41 4.03
CA SER A 270 -11.18 -16.78 2.74
C SER A 270 -11.95 -17.47 1.59
N LEU A 271 -12.95 -16.78 1.02
CA LEU A 271 -13.64 -17.20 -0.20
C LEU A 271 -12.68 -17.32 -1.37
N GLY A 272 -11.71 -16.42 -1.45
CA GLY A 272 -10.67 -16.44 -2.46
C GLY A 272 -9.79 -17.67 -2.39
N SER A 273 -9.44 -18.14 -1.18
CA SER A 273 -8.73 -19.41 -1.03
C SER A 273 -9.57 -20.60 -1.51
N ALA A 274 -10.88 -20.60 -1.23
CA ALA A 274 -11.77 -21.66 -1.73
C ALA A 274 -11.90 -21.64 -3.26
N PHE A 275 -11.93 -20.45 -3.87
CA PHE A 275 -11.93 -20.30 -5.33
C PHE A 275 -10.61 -20.76 -5.97
N VAL A 276 -9.47 -20.25 -5.47
CA VAL A 276 -8.12 -20.58 -6.00
C VAL A 276 -7.83 -22.09 -5.94
N ASN A 277 -8.35 -22.79 -4.92
CA ASN A 277 -8.19 -24.24 -4.77
C ASN A 277 -9.27 -25.05 -5.52
N GLY A 278 -10.12 -24.43 -6.33
CA GLY A 278 -11.15 -25.10 -7.12
C GLY A 278 -12.33 -25.68 -6.33
N ILE A 279 -12.50 -25.25 -5.06
CA ILE A 279 -13.63 -25.65 -4.21
C ILE A 279 -14.90 -24.89 -4.61
N LEU A 280 -14.76 -23.63 -5.03
CA LEU A 280 -15.84 -22.79 -5.55
C LEU A 280 -15.69 -22.59 -7.05
N THR A 281 -16.79 -22.72 -7.78
CA THR A 281 -16.86 -22.36 -9.20
C THR A 281 -17.10 -20.85 -9.40
N GLU A 282 -16.77 -20.32 -10.58
CA GLU A 282 -17.04 -18.92 -10.94
C GLU A 282 -18.51 -18.53 -10.74
N LYS A 283 -19.44 -19.41 -11.14
CA LYS A 283 -20.88 -19.18 -11.01
C LYS A 283 -21.33 -19.10 -9.55
N GLU A 284 -20.73 -19.89 -8.67
CA GLU A 284 -21.01 -19.84 -7.24
C GLU A 284 -20.42 -18.59 -6.60
N LEU A 285 -19.20 -18.20 -7.02
CA LEU A 285 -18.55 -16.99 -6.55
C LEU A 285 -19.37 -15.73 -6.89
N LEU A 286 -19.85 -15.60 -8.14
CA LEU A 286 -20.69 -14.47 -8.55
C LEU A 286 -22.01 -14.40 -7.76
N LYS A 287 -22.66 -15.55 -7.49
CA LYS A 287 -23.87 -15.60 -6.66
C LYS A 287 -23.62 -15.16 -5.22
N ILE A 288 -22.44 -15.44 -4.68
CA ILE A 288 -22.04 -14.99 -3.33
C ILE A 288 -21.87 -13.47 -3.36
N PHE A 289 -21.27 -12.91 -4.40
CA PHE A 289 -21.13 -11.46 -4.54
C PHE A 289 -22.46 -10.71 -4.68
N ASP A 290 -23.44 -11.27 -5.38
CA ASP A 290 -24.79 -10.67 -5.42
C ASP A 290 -25.44 -10.58 -4.03
N LYS A 291 -25.10 -11.51 -3.11
CA LYS A 291 -25.53 -11.44 -1.71
C LYS A 291 -24.68 -10.45 -0.91
N SER A 292 -23.39 -10.33 -1.21
CA SER A 292 -22.51 -9.37 -0.56
C SER A 292 -22.87 -7.92 -0.90
N ASP A 293 -23.36 -7.67 -2.11
CA ASP A 293 -23.88 -6.35 -2.49
C ASP A 293 -25.02 -5.90 -1.56
N LYS A 294 -25.96 -6.81 -1.24
CA LYS A 294 -27.05 -6.56 -0.29
C LYS A 294 -26.53 -6.34 1.13
N PHE A 295 -25.51 -7.09 1.52
CA PHE A 295 -24.83 -6.90 2.80
C PHE A 295 -24.12 -5.54 2.88
N ARG A 296 -23.47 -5.09 1.81
CA ARG A 296 -22.85 -3.76 1.73
C ARG A 296 -23.89 -2.64 1.71
N GLU A 297 -25.02 -2.84 1.04
CA GLU A 297 -26.16 -1.92 1.09
C GLU A 297 -26.77 -1.83 2.49
N TRP A 298 -26.72 -2.92 3.27
CA TRP A 298 -27.07 -2.89 4.68
C TRP A 298 -26.01 -2.16 5.52
N LEU A 299 -24.71 -2.43 5.29
CA LEU A 299 -23.61 -1.74 5.96
C LEU A 299 -23.62 -0.23 5.72
N SER A 300 -23.95 0.23 4.52
CA SER A 300 -24.01 1.67 4.20
C SER A 300 -25.13 2.41 4.92
N LYS A 301 -26.09 1.69 5.51
CA LYS A 301 -27.19 2.23 6.33
C LYS A 301 -26.83 2.31 7.81
N ILE A 302 -25.66 1.79 8.23
CA ILE A 302 -25.17 1.93 9.60
C ILE A 302 -24.59 3.35 9.76
N PRO A 303 -25.02 4.12 10.79
CA PRO A 303 -24.49 5.46 11.08
C PRO A 303 -22.96 5.47 11.25
N GLU A 304 -22.29 6.58 10.88
CA GLU A 304 -20.83 6.72 11.00
C GLU A 304 -20.30 6.60 12.45
N ASP A 305 -21.18 6.75 13.44
CA ASP A 305 -20.96 6.61 14.89
C ASP A 305 -21.47 5.27 15.47
N GLY A 306 -21.95 4.35 14.63
CA GLY A 306 -22.48 3.06 15.05
C GLY A 306 -21.40 2.02 15.42
N ASN A 307 -21.69 1.16 16.40
CA ASN A 307 -20.82 0.01 16.74
C ASN A 307 -20.89 -1.06 15.64
N LEU A 308 -20.06 -0.90 14.60
CA LEU A 308 -19.97 -1.76 13.43
C LEU A 308 -19.79 -3.25 13.78
N LEU A 309 -18.97 -3.55 14.78
CA LEU A 309 -18.73 -4.94 15.23
C LEU A 309 -19.98 -5.53 15.91
N GLY A 310 -20.70 -4.73 16.70
CA GLY A 310 -21.96 -5.13 17.33
C GLY A 310 -23.06 -5.43 16.32
N GLU A 311 -23.16 -4.65 15.25
CA GLU A 311 -24.13 -4.87 14.17
C GLU A 311 -23.72 -6.03 13.26
N TYR A 312 -22.43 -6.15 12.91
CA TYR A 312 -21.91 -7.28 12.13
C TYR A 312 -22.08 -8.62 12.87
N HIS A 313 -21.77 -8.66 14.17
CA HIS A 313 -21.94 -9.86 15.00
C HIS A 313 -23.41 -10.29 15.08
N LYS A 314 -24.36 -9.36 15.14
CA LYS A 314 -25.80 -9.67 15.05
C LYS A 314 -26.19 -10.26 13.70
N ALA A 315 -25.60 -9.78 12.60
CA ALA A 315 -25.87 -10.25 11.24
C ALA A 315 -25.25 -11.61 10.92
N VAL A 316 -24.07 -11.94 11.48
CA VAL A 316 -23.38 -13.23 11.25
C VAL A 316 -23.93 -14.35 12.13
N ILE A 317 -24.49 -14.02 13.30
CA ILE A 317 -25.11 -15.00 14.21
C ILE A 317 -26.45 -15.54 13.67
N SER A 318 -27.02 -14.94 12.62
CA SER A 318 -28.11 -15.58 11.87
C SER A 318 -27.56 -16.75 11.04
N LYS A 319 -27.51 -17.91 11.71
CA LYS A 319 -27.09 -19.26 11.29
C LYS A 319 -27.20 -19.56 9.79
N ASP A 320 -26.07 -19.92 9.16
CA ASP A 320 -26.04 -20.89 8.03
C ASP A 320 -24.64 -21.29 7.50
N LEU A 321 -23.52 -20.74 8.01
CA LEU A 321 -22.20 -20.89 7.34
C LEU A 321 -21.06 -21.47 8.19
N SER A 322 -21.29 -21.88 9.44
CA SER A 322 -20.20 -22.10 10.42
C SER A 322 -19.47 -23.44 10.34
N ASP A 323 -19.99 -24.48 9.67
CA ASP A 323 -19.67 -25.83 10.14
C ASP A 323 -18.56 -26.61 9.42
N LYS A 324 -17.79 -26.07 8.46
CA LYS A 324 -16.81 -26.90 7.72
C LYS A 324 -15.48 -26.29 7.25
N LEU A 325 -14.92 -25.22 7.82
CA LEU A 325 -13.69 -24.64 7.24
C LEU A 325 -12.61 -24.19 8.26
N PRO A 326 -11.31 -24.35 7.95
CA PRO A 326 -10.19 -24.00 8.84
C PRO A 326 -9.83 -22.50 8.85
N THR A 327 -9.13 -22.08 9.91
CA THR A 327 -9.05 -20.71 10.48
C THR A 327 -7.90 -19.81 9.95
N LYS A 328 -8.18 -18.52 9.67
CA LYS A 328 -7.21 -17.39 9.59
C LYS A 328 -7.81 -16.08 10.18
N THR A 329 -6.94 -15.11 10.51
CA THR A 329 -7.28 -13.81 11.14
C THR A 329 -6.93 -12.66 10.19
N ALA A 330 -7.82 -11.67 10.04
CA ALA A 330 -7.56 -10.40 9.35
C ALA A 330 -7.58 -9.23 10.35
N ARG A 331 -6.71 -8.24 10.17
CA ARG A 331 -6.59 -7.06 11.04
C ARG A 331 -6.72 -5.78 10.21
N PHE A 332 -7.48 -4.82 10.71
CA PHE A 332 -7.72 -3.52 10.08
C PHE A 332 -7.29 -2.42 11.04
N VAL A 333 -6.70 -1.35 10.53
CA VAL A 333 -6.46 -0.14 11.33
C VAL A 333 -7.36 0.96 10.77
N ILE A 334 -8.36 1.33 11.56
CA ILE A 334 -9.33 2.35 11.20
C ILE A 334 -8.94 3.67 11.86
N PHE A 335 -8.85 4.72 11.05
CA PHE A 335 -8.79 6.08 11.53
C PHE A 335 -10.22 6.56 11.77
N GLU A 336 -10.69 6.46 13.01
CA GLU A 336 -11.88 7.19 13.41
C GLU A 336 -11.56 8.68 13.25
N GLY A 337 -12.38 9.36 12.45
CA GLY A 337 -12.04 10.61 11.79
C GLY A 337 -11.30 11.58 12.72
N ILE A 338 -10.17 12.08 12.24
CA ILE A 338 -9.58 13.28 12.79
C ILE A 338 -10.66 14.36 12.63
N GLY A 339 -11.38 14.63 13.71
CA GLY A 339 -12.18 15.83 13.86
C GLY A 339 -11.20 16.99 13.97
N ILE A 340 -10.59 17.37 12.86
CA ILE A 340 -9.99 18.69 12.75
C ILE A 340 -11.17 19.66 12.72
N THR A 341 -11.77 19.95 13.87
CA THR A 341 -12.46 21.22 14.08
C THR A 341 -11.37 22.26 14.14
N LEU A 342 -10.83 22.63 12.98
CA LEU A 342 -10.21 23.94 12.87
C LEU A 342 -11.37 24.92 13.05
N ASP A 343 -11.46 25.53 14.22
CA ASP A 343 -12.00 26.88 14.36
C ASP A 343 -11.15 27.82 13.47
N LEU A 344 -11.31 27.68 12.16
CA LEU A 344 -10.84 28.60 11.13
C LEU A 344 -11.96 29.57 10.73
N LEU A 345 -13.15 29.43 11.33
CA LEU A 345 -14.26 30.37 11.22
C LEU A 345 -14.31 31.28 12.45
N GLY A 346 -13.21 31.98 12.70
CA GLY A 346 -13.10 32.92 13.81
C GLY A 346 -11.94 33.90 13.61
N ALA A 347 -12.15 34.89 12.73
CA ALA A 347 -11.31 36.07 12.51
C ALA A 347 -9.89 35.83 11.95
N GLY A 348 -9.77 35.75 10.62
CA GLY A 348 -8.53 36.11 9.91
C GLY A 348 -8.07 35.13 8.84
N GLY A 349 -8.62 35.27 7.62
CA GLY A 349 -7.94 35.02 6.35
C GLY A 349 -7.28 33.65 6.10
N ILE A 350 -7.86 32.90 5.15
CA ILE A 350 -7.34 31.67 4.51
C ILE A 350 -5.97 31.87 3.80
N GLY A 351 -5.32 33.03 3.95
CA GLY A 351 -4.10 33.40 3.21
C GLY A 351 -2.78 33.40 3.98
N THR A 352 -2.74 33.19 5.30
CA THR A 352 -1.52 33.57 6.07
C THR A 352 -0.87 32.46 6.92
N ALA A 353 -1.47 31.27 7.07
CA ALA A 353 -0.84 30.16 7.81
C ALA A 353 0.18 29.33 6.99
N VAL A 354 0.34 29.63 5.69
CA VAL A 354 1.36 29.01 4.82
C VAL A 354 2.74 29.68 5.00
N ALA A 355 2.83 30.79 5.75
CA ALA A 355 3.97 31.69 5.66
C ALA A 355 5.21 31.37 6.53
N THR A 356 5.19 30.36 7.41
CA THR A 356 6.39 30.05 8.22
C THR A 356 6.54 28.56 8.53
N GLY A 357 7.48 27.90 7.85
CA GLY A 357 8.23 26.76 8.40
C GLY A 357 7.80 25.33 8.03
N LEU A 358 6.85 25.12 7.12
CA LEU A 358 6.48 23.77 6.70
C LEU A 358 7.47 23.22 5.66
N ALA A 359 7.98 22.02 5.89
CA ALA A 359 8.69 21.26 4.87
C ALA A 359 7.72 20.90 3.73
N LEU A 360 8.23 20.72 2.51
CA LEU A 360 7.40 20.42 1.32
C LEU A 360 6.56 19.13 1.51
N GLY A 361 7.10 18.11 2.18
CA GLY A 361 6.38 16.88 2.51
C GLY A 361 5.17 17.10 3.45
N ASP A 362 5.29 18.01 4.42
CA ASP A 362 4.19 18.36 5.32
C ASP A 362 3.05 19.03 4.53
N ALA A 363 3.38 19.95 3.62
CA ALA A 363 2.40 20.63 2.77
C ALA A 363 1.66 19.67 1.84
N PHE A 364 2.36 18.66 1.29
CA PHE A 364 1.76 17.62 0.45
C PHE A 364 0.69 16.81 1.18
N LEU A 365 1.00 16.28 2.37
CA LEU A 365 0.04 15.49 3.15
C LEU A 365 -1.15 16.34 3.62
N LEU A 366 -0.90 17.60 3.97
CA LEU A 366 -1.96 18.53 4.38
C LEU A 366 -2.91 18.90 3.24
N ASP A 367 -2.42 19.09 2.01
CA ASP A 367 -3.30 19.28 0.84
C ASP A 367 -4.25 18.09 0.67
N ARG A 368 -3.71 16.87 0.77
CA ARG A 368 -4.51 15.64 0.64
C ARG A 368 -5.57 15.52 1.73
N ILE A 369 -5.20 15.75 2.99
CA ILE A 369 -6.11 15.63 4.13
C ILE A 369 -7.15 16.75 4.14
N ILE A 370 -6.74 18.02 3.95
CA ILE A 370 -7.59 19.20 4.14
C ILE A 370 -8.36 19.54 2.86
N ASN A 371 -7.64 19.72 1.75
CA ASN A 371 -8.24 20.21 0.51
C ASN A 371 -8.91 19.07 -0.26
N ARG A 372 -8.28 17.90 -0.33
CA ARG A 372 -8.84 16.72 -1.01
C ARG A 372 -9.72 15.85 -0.13
N LYS A 373 -9.86 16.20 1.16
CA LYS A 373 -10.69 15.49 2.15
C LYS A 373 -10.37 14.00 2.24
N TRP A 374 -9.12 13.63 1.96
CA TRP A 374 -8.67 12.25 2.09
C TRP A 374 -8.67 11.85 3.57
N LYS A 375 -9.25 10.68 3.88
CA LYS A 375 -9.24 10.07 5.21
C LYS A 375 -8.24 8.90 5.19
N PRO A 376 -7.01 9.07 5.72
CA PRO A 376 -6.03 7.99 5.74
C PRO A 376 -6.62 6.75 6.38
N ASN A 377 -6.50 5.58 5.74
CA ASN A 377 -6.90 4.28 6.27
C ASN A 377 -6.02 3.20 5.64
N GLN A 378 -5.68 2.15 6.41
CA GLN A 378 -4.77 1.11 5.96
C GLN A 378 -5.24 -0.29 6.36
N PHE A 379 -5.06 -1.21 5.42
CA PHE A 379 -5.12 -2.64 5.67
C PHE A 379 -3.70 -3.19 5.81
N ILE A 380 -3.40 -3.77 6.98
CA ILE A 380 -2.07 -4.33 7.27
C ILE A 380 -2.08 -5.83 6.96
N ASP A 381 -1.28 -6.25 5.98
CA ASP A 381 -1.17 -7.66 5.63
C ASP A 381 -0.14 -8.39 6.52
N ASN A 382 -0.61 -8.98 7.62
CA ASN A 382 0.21 -9.77 8.55
C ASN A 382 0.18 -11.29 8.29
N THR A 383 -0.41 -11.75 7.20
CA THR A 383 -0.61 -13.19 6.96
C THR A 383 -0.33 -13.57 5.52
N LEU A 384 0.93 -13.89 5.20
CA LEU A 384 1.31 -14.93 4.23
C LEU A 384 2.86 -15.14 4.22
N LYS A 385 3.48 -15.37 5.38
CA LYS A 385 4.63 -16.29 5.41
C LYS A 385 4.11 -17.64 5.87
N PRO A 386 4.30 -18.75 5.11
CA PRO A 386 4.23 -20.05 5.73
C PRO A 386 5.18 -19.99 6.93
N LYS A 387 4.69 -20.25 8.14
CA LYS A 387 5.60 -20.75 9.17
C LYS A 387 6.11 -22.05 8.57
N ILE A 388 7.33 -22.03 8.03
CA ILE A 388 8.09 -23.24 7.79
C ILE A 388 8.14 -23.89 9.16
N LYS A 389 7.32 -24.93 9.35
CA LYS A 389 7.52 -25.85 10.45
C LYS A 389 8.81 -26.57 10.11
N VAL A 390 9.88 -26.24 10.84
CA VAL A 390 11.03 -27.12 10.99
C VAL A 390 10.56 -28.36 11.73
#